data_AF-A0A0J8RH81-F1
#
_entry.id   AF-A0A0J8RH81-F1
#
_cell.length_a   1.000
_cell.length_b   1.000
_cell.length_c   1.000
_cell.angle_alpha   90.00
_cell.angle_beta   90.00
_cell.angle_gamma   90.00
#
_symmetry.space_group_name_H-M   'P 1'
#
loop_
_entity.id
_entity.type
_entity.pdbx_description
1 polymer ?
#
loop_
_entity_poly.entity_id
_entity_poly.type
_entity_poly.pdbx_seq_one_letter_code
_entity_poly.pdbx_strand_id
1 'polypeptide(L)'
;MEMLQVSETELLVLCGGDDNALSASMITLPSSYPTTAEDKPLFYSTLLSQAHASAITAIAVIGGIKYTKQGFDVSIASSGNDQRLKIWCVQVIRRTKDAEIVVALKKDTYTAVADVSSMEVLTTSEAGEEKNHLVVCGVGMDMWKVAGNLE
;
A
#
# COMPACT_ATOMS: atom_id res chain seq x y z
N MET A 1 6.92 -3.62 -4.59
CA MET A 1 7.18 -2.51 -3.64
C MET A 1 6.51 -1.29 -4.22
N GLU A 2 5.79 -0.54 -3.40
CA GLU A 2 5.12 0.70 -3.79
C GLU A 2 5.59 1.85 -2.89
N MET A 3 5.63 3.06 -3.44
CA MET A 3 6.07 4.26 -2.73
C MET A 3 5.09 5.39 -2.98
N LEU A 4 4.52 5.94 -1.91
CA LEU A 4 3.62 7.09 -1.99
C LEU A 4 4.27 8.30 -1.33
N GLN A 5 4.40 9.38 -2.08
CA GLN A 5 4.78 10.67 -1.52
C GLN A 5 3.59 11.26 -0.76
N VAL A 6 3.73 11.37 0.56
CA VAL A 6 2.69 11.92 1.45
C VAL A 6 2.83 13.43 1.56
N SER A 7 4.07 13.93 1.60
CA SER A 7 4.38 15.36 1.57
C SER A 7 5.74 15.58 0.91
N GLU A 8 6.24 16.82 0.88
CA GLU A 8 7.59 17.12 0.36
C GLU A 8 8.69 16.37 1.11
N THR A 9 8.45 16.04 2.38
CA THR A 9 9.44 15.40 3.26
C THR A 9 9.03 14.02 3.73
N GLU A 10 7.82 13.55 3.43
CA GLU A 10 7.32 12.26 3.93
C GLU A 10 7.00 11.28 2.80
N LEU A 11 7.48 10.04 2.97
CA LEU A 11 7.28 8.94 2.06
C LEU A 11 6.73 7.72 2.81
N LEU A 12 5.62 7.18 2.32
CA LEU A 12 5.14 5.86 2.73
C LEU A 12 5.69 4.82 1.77
N VAL A 13 6.43 3.85 2.29
CA VAL A 13 6.99 2.71 1.55
C VAL A 13 6.26 1.44 1.94
N LEU A 14 5.78 0.71 0.95
CA LEU A 14 5.03 -0.53 1.10
C LEU A 14 5.79 -1.67 0.42
N CYS A 15 6.09 -2.73 1.18
CA CYS A 15 6.90 -3.84 0.68
C CYS A 15 6.23 -5.17 0.94
N GLY A 16 6.35 -6.07 -0.04
CA GLY A 16 6.06 -7.49 0.09
C GLY A 16 7.36 -8.25 0.03
N GLY A 17 7.50 -9.27 0.87
CA GLY A 17 8.70 -10.09 0.95
C GLY A 17 8.50 -11.52 0.48
N ASP A 18 9.61 -12.18 0.18
CA ASP A 18 9.68 -13.63 -0.06
C ASP A 18 9.32 -14.45 1.20
N ASP A 19 9.54 -13.83 2.36
CA ASP A 19 9.19 -14.32 3.69
C ASP A 19 7.68 -14.26 4.00
N ASN A 20 6.83 -14.01 2.98
CA ASN A 20 5.37 -13.88 3.04
C ASN A 20 4.83 -12.70 3.88
N ALA A 21 5.70 -11.77 4.28
CA ALA A 21 5.34 -10.63 5.09
C ALA A 21 5.02 -9.38 4.24
N LEU A 22 4.09 -8.57 4.75
CA LEU A 22 3.78 -7.23 4.25
C LEU A 22 4.33 -6.22 5.25
N SER A 23 5.08 -5.23 4.77
CA SER A 23 5.55 -4.13 5.61
C SER A 23 5.11 -2.77 5.08
N ALA A 24 4.89 -1.85 6.02
CA ALA A 24 4.58 -0.47 5.76
C ALA A 24 5.51 0.39 6.60
N SER A 25 6.24 1.30 5.94
CA SER A 25 7.25 2.14 6.58
C SER A 25 7.05 3.59 6.20
N MET A 26 6.91 4.46 7.20
CA MET A 26 6.90 5.91 7.04
C MET A 26 8.33 6.44 7.22
N ILE A 27 8.78 7.21 6.23
CA ILE A 27 10.07 7.89 6.23
C ILE A 27 9.81 9.38 6.22
N THR A 28 10.29 10.11 7.23
CA THR A 28 10.29 11.57 7.25
C THR A 28 11.72 12.05 7.08
N LEU A 29 11.98 12.79 6.00
CA LEU A 29 13.26 13.39 5.70
C LEU A 29 13.35 14.79 6.34
N PRO A 30 14.55 15.23 6.77
CA PRO A 30 14.73 16.60 7.21
C PRO A 30 14.55 17.58 6.05
N SER A 31 13.99 18.75 6.33
CA SER A 31 13.87 19.81 5.32
C SER A 31 15.25 20.29 4.87
N SER A 32 15.36 20.84 3.65
CA SER A 32 16.62 21.20 2.98
C SER A 32 17.54 22.19 3.72
N TYR A 33 17.12 22.70 4.87
CA TYR A 33 17.92 23.56 5.75
C TYR A 33 17.88 23.03 7.19
N PRO A 34 18.72 22.03 7.54
CA PRO A 34 18.81 21.58 8.91
C PRO A 34 19.36 22.73 9.76
N THR A 35 18.50 23.31 10.60
CA THR A 35 18.86 24.49 11.43
C THR A 35 19.35 24.08 12.81
N THR A 36 19.12 22.82 13.21
CA THR A 36 19.55 22.29 14.51
C THR A 36 19.93 20.80 14.40
N ALA A 37 20.66 20.29 15.41
CA ALA A 37 21.02 18.87 15.52
C ALA A 37 19.80 17.91 15.74
N GLU A 38 18.59 18.45 15.83
CA GLU A 38 17.32 17.71 15.97
C GLU A 38 16.65 17.38 14.62
N ASP A 39 17.16 17.90 13.49
CA ASP A 39 16.70 17.57 12.13
C ASP A 39 17.23 16.19 11.68
N LYS A 40 16.87 15.13 12.41
CA LYS A 40 17.19 13.74 12.04
C LYS A 40 16.03 13.12 11.25
N PRO A 41 16.33 12.25 10.26
CA PRO A 41 15.28 11.50 9.60
C PRO A 41 14.54 10.62 10.62
N LEU A 42 13.22 10.61 10.55
CA LEU A 42 12.37 9.72 11.35
C LEU A 42 11.95 8.53 10.52
N PHE A 43 11.93 7.37 11.16
CA PHE A 43 11.57 6.11 10.53
C PHE A 43 10.63 5.33 11.45
N TYR A 44 9.43 5.03 10.95
CA TYR A 44 8.44 4.22 11.64
C TYR A 44 8.03 3.08 10.72
N SER A 45 8.09 1.85 11.20
CA SER A 45 7.75 0.67 10.39
C SER A 45 6.86 -0.29 11.16
N THR A 46 5.96 -0.93 10.43
CA THR A 46 5.15 -2.04 10.90
C THR A 46 5.31 -3.20 9.94
N LEU A 47 5.52 -4.39 10.51
CA LEU A 47 5.61 -5.64 9.79
C LEU A 47 4.41 -6.51 10.15
N LEU A 48 3.66 -6.92 9.13
CA LEU A 48 2.65 -7.94 9.23
C LEU A 48 3.25 -9.26 8.73
N SER A 49 3.72 -10.08 9.66
CA SER A 49 4.17 -11.45 9.37
C SER A 49 3.01 -12.31 8.86
N GLN A 50 3.25 -13.25 7.96
CA GLN A 50 2.23 -14.18 7.47
C GLN A 50 1.03 -13.48 6.81
N ALA A 51 1.30 -12.39 6.09
CA ALA A 51 0.28 -11.68 5.32
C ALA A 51 -0.26 -12.56 4.18
N HIS A 52 0.62 -13.38 3.58
CA HIS A 52 0.30 -14.41 2.60
C HIS A 52 0.80 -15.79 3.05
N ALA A 53 0.36 -16.84 2.36
CA ALA A 53 0.87 -18.20 2.59
C ALA A 53 2.18 -18.49 1.84
N SER A 54 2.60 -17.58 0.96
CA SER A 54 3.82 -17.64 0.16
C SER A 54 4.36 -16.22 -0.09
N ALA A 55 5.49 -16.10 -0.79
CA ALA A 55 6.08 -14.83 -1.23
C ALA A 55 5.04 -13.85 -1.79
N ILE A 56 5.12 -12.59 -1.38
CA ILE A 56 4.37 -11.48 -1.97
C ILE A 56 5.19 -10.91 -3.12
N THR A 57 4.69 -11.09 -4.34
CA THR A 57 5.41 -10.76 -5.57
C THR A 57 4.89 -9.49 -6.24
N ALA A 58 3.63 -9.11 -5.95
CA ALA A 58 3.02 -7.91 -6.51
C ALA A 58 2.27 -7.12 -5.42
N ILE A 59 2.41 -5.79 -5.46
CA ILE A 59 1.66 -4.84 -4.64
C ILE A 59 1.23 -3.70 -5.57
N ALA A 60 0.04 -3.16 -5.37
CA ALA A 60 -0.42 -1.95 -6.05
C ALA A 60 -1.21 -1.06 -5.09
N VAL A 61 -1.06 0.25 -5.25
CA VAL A 61 -1.86 1.24 -4.52
C VAL A 61 -3.20 1.40 -5.22
N ILE A 62 -4.29 1.24 -4.47
CA ILE A 62 -5.64 1.45 -4.99
C ILE A 62 -6.09 2.86 -4.66
N GLY A 63 -6.30 3.68 -5.69
CA GLY A 63 -6.66 5.07 -5.52
C GLY A 63 -5.46 5.90 -5.06
N GLY A 64 -5.62 6.61 -3.94
CA GLY A 64 -4.58 7.50 -3.44
C GLY A 64 -4.67 7.67 -1.92
N ILE A 65 -4.00 8.71 -1.42
CA ILE A 65 -3.98 9.01 0.01
C ILE A 65 -5.30 9.67 0.41
N LYS A 66 -6.02 9.07 1.36
CA LYS A 66 -7.21 9.66 1.98
C LYS A 66 -6.83 10.29 3.32
N TYR A 67 -6.69 11.61 3.34
CA TYR A 67 -6.39 12.34 4.58
C TYR A 67 -7.55 12.29 5.57
N THR A 68 -7.22 12.07 6.83
CA THR A 68 -8.15 12.09 7.96
C THR A 68 -7.73 13.17 8.96
N LYS A 69 -8.56 13.43 9.97
CA LYS A 69 -8.22 14.40 11.03
C LYS A 69 -6.95 14.03 11.81
N GLN A 70 -6.61 12.74 11.85
CA GLN A 70 -5.52 12.20 12.67
C GLN A 70 -4.34 11.69 11.84
N GLY A 71 -4.39 11.77 10.51
CA GLY A 71 -3.36 11.24 9.64
C GLY A 71 -3.92 10.94 8.26
N PHE A 72 -3.76 9.72 7.77
CA PHE A 72 -4.28 9.32 6.46
C PHE A 72 -4.39 7.80 6.30
N ASP A 73 -5.22 7.38 5.36
CA ASP A 73 -5.44 5.99 5.00
C ASP A 73 -5.01 5.76 3.54
N VAL A 74 -4.50 4.56 3.26
CA VAL A 74 -4.15 4.09 1.91
C VAL A 74 -4.73 2.68 1.72
N SER A 75 -5.45 2.48 0.62
CA SER A 75 -5.90 1.15 0.21
C SER A 75 -4.85 0.53 -0.71
N ILE A 76 -4.49 -0.73 -0.47
CA ILE A 76 -3.51 -1.43 -1.29
C ILE A 76 -4.00 -2.83 -1.62
N ALA A 77 -3.54 -3.36 -2.74
CA ALA A 77 -3.69 -4.76 -3.08
C ALA A 77 -2.33 -5.45 -3.03
N SER A 78 -2.33 -6.71 -2.64
CA SER A 78 -1.15 -7.59 -2.78
C SER A 78 -1.55 -8.95 -3.29
N SER A 79 -0.61 -9.61 -3.96
CA SER A 79 -0.75 -10.99 -4.43
C SER A 79 0.60 -11.69 -4.47
N GLY A 80 0.56 -13.01 -4.51
CA GLY A 80 1.72 -13.87 -4.50
C GLY A 80 1.47 -15.24 -5.12
N ASN A 81 2.42 -16.15 -4.91
CA ASN A 81 2.34 -17.54 -5.39
C ASN A 81 1.25 -18.38 -4.69
N ASP A 82 0.62 -17.85 -3.64
CA ASP A 82 -0.55 -18.46 -3.01
C ASP A 82 -1.87 -18.24 -3.78
N GLN A 83 -1.81 -17.54 -4.93
CA GLN A 83 -2.95 -17.21 -5.79
C GLN A 83 -4.07 -16.48 -5.03
N ARG A 84 -3.70 -15.73 -3.99
CA ARG A 84 -4.62 -14.86 -3.26
C ARG A 84 -4.42 -13.41 -3.66
N LEU A 85 -5.51 -12.77 -4.06
CA LEU A 85 -5.60 -11.33 -4.12
C LEU A 85 -6.15 -10.82 -2.79
N LYS A 86 -5.33 -10.07 -2.06
CA LYS A 86 -5.72 -9.47 -0.77
C LYS A 86 -5.78 -7.95 -0.88
N ILE A 87 -6.83 -7.37 -0.31
CA ILE A 87 -6.99 -5.92 -0.20
C ILE A 87 -6.79 -5.53 1.25
N TRP A 88 -5.96 -4.52 1.47
CA TRP A 88 -5.58 -4.02 2.79
C TRP A 88 -5.88 -2.55 2.92
N CYS A 89 -6.11 -2.11 4.14
CA CYS A 89 -6.13 -0.70 4.53
C CYS A 89 -4.94 -0.44 5.44
N VAL A 90 -4.06 0.46 5.02
CA VAL A 90 -2.93 0.96 5.79
C VAL A 90 -3.33 2.31 6.35
N GLN A 91 -3.48 2.38 7.66
CA GLN A 91 -3.84 3.59 8.38
C GLN A 91 -2.60 4.13 9.08
N VAL A 92 -2.26 5.39 8.81
CA VAL A 92 -1.17 6.08 9.47
C VAL A 92 -1.76 7.14 10.38
N ILE A 93 -1.61 6.94 11.69
CA ILE A 93 -2.07 7.86 12.73
C ILE A 93 -0.87 8.70 13.17
N ARG A 94 -0.92 10.00 12.89
CA ARG A 94 0.10 10.96 13.31
C ARG A 94 -0.17 11.39 14.74
N ARG A 95 0.73 11.03 15.65
CA ARG A 95 0.76 11.57 17.01
C ARG A 95 1.89 12.59 17.12
N THR A 96 1.85 13.45 18.14
CA THR A 96 2.80 14.56 18.33
C THR A 96 4.28 14.15 18.45
N LYS A 97 4.56 12.87 18.73
CA LYS A 97 5.92 12.35 18.85
C LYS A 97 6.22 11.13 17.99
N ASP A 98 5.19 10.37 17.57
CA ASP A 98 5.37 9.12 16.84
C ASP A 98 4.22 8.91 15.83
N ALA A 99 4.53 8.28 14.69
CA ALA A 99 3.52 7.74 13.80
C ALA A 99 3.20 6.30 14.20
N GLU A 100 1.91 5.96 14.25
CA GLU A 100 1.44 4.59 14.38
C GLU A 100 0.91 4.12 13.02
N ILE A 101 1.32 2.93 12.59
CA ILE A 101 0.87 2.33 11.33
C ILE A 101 0.06 1.08 11.68
N VAL A 102 -1.20 1.07 11.27
CA VAL A 102 -2.11 -0.06 11.43
C VAL A 102 -2.43 -0.63 10.06
N VAL A 103 -2.22 -1.93 9.89
CA VAL A 103 -2.52 -2.64 8.63
C VAL A 103 -3.66 -3.62 8.87
N ALA A 104 -4.76 -3.45 8.16
CA ALA A 104 -5.96 -4.28 8.30
C ALA A 104 -6.33 -4.96 6.98
N LEU A 105 -6.53 -6.28 7.02
CA LEU A 105 -7.07 -7.04 5.88
C LEU A 105 -8.55 -6.69 5.69
N LYS A 106 -8.91 -6.29 4.47
CA LYS A 106 -10.29 -5.93 4.11
C LYS A 106 -10.94 -6.98 3.22
N LYS A 107 -10.17 -7.64 2.36
CA LYS A 107 -10.66 -8.70 1.48
C LYS A 107 -9.55 -9.71 1.18
N ASP A 108 -9.93 -10.98 1.06
CA ASP A 108 -9.06 -12.08 0.65
C ASP A 108 -9.85 -12.96 -0.31
N THR A 109 -9.41 -13.03 -1.56
CA THR A 109 -10.08 -13.81 -2.60
C THR A 109 -9.06 -14.56 -3.45
N TYR A 110 -9.47 -15.67 -4.05
CA TYR A 110 -8.66 -16.32 -5.08
C TYR A 110 -8.66 -15.49 -6.37
N THR A 111 -7.52 -15.54 -7.07
CA THR A 111 -7.40 -15.13 -8.48
C THR A 111 -7.17 -16.37 -9.34
N ALA A 112 -7.62 -16.33 -10.60
CA ALA A 112 -7.33 -17.38 -11.58
C ALA A 112 -5.94 -17.22 -12.21
N VAL A 113 -5.26 -16.09 -11.98
CA VAL A 113 -3.92 -15.81 -12.52
C VAL A 113 -2.91 -16.58 -11.68
N ALA A 114 -2.26 -17.56 -12.29
CA ALA A 114 -1.17 -18.29 -11.65
C ALA A 114 0.12 -17.47 -11.68
N ASP A 115 1.00 -17.70 -10.70
CA ASP A 115 2.33 -17.07 -10.60
C ASP A 115 2.27 -15.55 -10.83
N VAL A 116 1.43 -14.87 -10.03
CA VAL A 116 1.26 -13.42 -10.12
C VAL A 116 2.63 -12.76 -9.94
N SER A 117 2.97 -11.84 -10.82
CA SER A 117 4.29 -11.19 -10.86
C SER A 117 4.20 -9.68 -10.98
N SER A 118 3.06 -9.13 -11.40
CA SER A 118 2.83 -7.70 -11.40
C SER A 118 1.36 -7.35 -11.24
N MET A 119 1.13 -6.16 -10.69
CA MET A 119 -0.20 -5.58 -10.52
C MET A 119 -0.10 -4.08 -10.76
N GLU A 120 -1.14 -3.49 -11.34
CA GLU A 120 -1.21 -2.05 -11.60
C GLU A 120 -2.67 -1.59 -11.51
N VAL A 121 -2.89 -0.35 -11.10
CA VAL A 121 -4.24 0.23 -11.06
C VAL A 121 -4.43 1.18 -12.23
N LEU A 122 -5.43 0.86 -13.06
CA LEU A 122 -5.89 1.72 -14.14
C LEU A 122 -7.11 2.50 -13.67
N THR A 123 -7.02 3.83 -13.67
CA THR A 123 -8.17 4.71 -13.43
C THR A 123 -8.80 5.08 -14.77
N THR A 124 -10.07 4.74 -14.94
CA THR A 124 -10.87 5.08 -16.13
C THR A 124 -11.94 6.10 -15.75
N SER A 125 -12.29 6.98 -16.69
CA SER A 125 -13.47 7.84 -16.56
C SER A 125 -14.61 7.21 -17.35
N GLU A 126 -15.62 6.71 -16.64
CA GLU A 126 -16.81 6.08 -17.24
C GLU A 126 -18.04 6.87 -16.82
N ALA A 127 -18.78 7.43 -17.79
CA ALA A 127 -19.99 8.21 -17.54
C ALA A 127 -19.81 9.39 -16.55
N GLY A 128 -18.60 9.97 -16.50
CA GLY A 128 -18.28 11.10 -15.62
C GLY A 128 -17.82 10.69 -14.21
N GLU A 129 -17.73 9.40 -13.92
CA GLU A 129 -17.21 8.87 -12.65
C GLU A 129 -15.84 8.21 -12.86
N GLU A 130 -14.90 8.45 -11.95
CA GLU A 130 -13.62 7.75 -11.92
C GLU A 130 -13.79 6.36 -11.32
N LYS A 131 -13.32 5.33 -12.04
CA LYS A 131 -13.34 3.94 -11.60
C LYS A 131 -11.93 3.37 -11.63
N ASN A 132 -11.58 2.68 -10.55
CA ASN A 132 -10.29 2.01 -10.45
C ASN A 132 -10.44 0.55 -10.84
N HIS A 133 -9.55 0.12 -11.73
CA HIS A 133 -9.45 -1.24 -12.21
C HIS A 133 -8.06 -1.78 -11.85
N LEU A 134 -8.04 -2.82 -11.04
CA LEU A 134 -6.81 -3.51 -10.69
C LEU A 134 -6.52 -4.59 -11.73
N VAL A 135 -5.44 -4.41 -12.48
CA VAL A 135 -4.94 -5.40 -13.44
C VAL A 135 -3.96 -6.30 -12.71
N VAL A 136 -4.16 -7.62 -12.81
CA VAL A 136 -3.32 -8.64 -12.18
C VAL A 136 -2.70 -9.47 -13.29
N CYS A 137 -1.38 -9.59 -13.29
CA CYS A 137 -0.61 -10.27 -14.33
C CYS A 137 0.30 -11.36 -13.74
N GLY A 138 0.45 -12.43 -14.50
CA GLY A 138 1.30 -13.58 -14.19
C GLY A 138 1.29 -14.53 -15.38
N VAL A 139 1.03 -15.82 -15.15
CA VAL A 139 0.58 -16.75 -16.19
C VAL A 139 -0.90 -16.48 -16.45
N GLY A 140 -1.15 -15.48 -17.28
CA GLY A 140 -2.49 -14.95 -17.57
C GLY A 140 -2.64 -13.49 -17.11
N MET A 141 -3.83 -12.94 -17.36
CA MET A 141 -4.20 -11.58 -16.96
C MET A 141 -5.67 -11.56 -16.54
N ASP A 142 -5.97 -10.81 -15.50
CA ASP A 142 -7.33 -10.55 -15.05
C ASP A 142 -7.49 -9.09 -14.59
N MET A 143 -8.71 -8.56 -14.65
CA MET A 143 -9.00 -7.16 -14.31
C MET A 143 -10.18 -7.06 -13.36
N TRP A 144 -9.94 -6.48 -12.20
CA TRP A 144 -10.89 -6.41 -11.10
C TRP A 144 -11.35 -4.97 -10.89
N LYS A 145 -12.66 -4.76 -10.72
CA LYS A 145 -13.17 -3.47 -10.24
C LYS A 145 -12.86 -3.34 -8.76
N VAL A 146 -12.21 -2.24 -8.38
CA VAL A 146 -11.84 -1.95 -6.99
C VAL A 146 -12.31 -0.55 -6.58
N ALA A 147 -12.74 -0.42 -5.32
CA ALA A 147 -13.09 0.88 -4.77
C ALA A 147 -11.80 1.60 -4.31
N GLY A 148 -11.64 2.87 -4.67
CA GLY A 148 -10.47 3.68 -4.30
C GLY A 148 -10.26 3.80 -2.79
N ASN A 149 -11.36 4.00 -2.06
CA ASN A 149 -11.34 4.13 -0.61
C ASN A 149 -12.49 3.29 -0.04
N LEU A 150 -12.15 2.20 0.65
CA LEU A 150 -13.13 1.38 1.36
C LEU A 150 -13.67 2.20 2.54
N GLU A 151 -14.98 2.48 2.55
CA GLU A 151 -15.72 2.86 3.76
C GLU A 151 -16.01 1.64 4.62
#